data_AF-A0A7U9J8Z4-F1
#
_entry.id   AF-A0A7U9J8Z4-F1
#
_cell.length_a   1.000
_cell.length_b   1.000
_cell.length_c   1.000
_cell.angle_alpha   90.00
_cell.angle_beta   90.00
_cell.angle_gamma   90.00
#
_symmetry.space_group_name_H-M   'P 1'
#
loop_
_entity.id
_entity.type
_entity.pdbx_description
1 polymer ?
#
loop_
_entity_poly.entity_id
_entity_poly.type
_entity_poly.pdbx_seq_one_letter_code
_entity_poly.pdbx_strand_id
1 'polypeptide(L)'
;MMSGKLLIVGFGPGSVDHMTKRAREAIEESDVIIGYKTYIELVRDLIVGKEIISTGMTEEVSRAQAAVKWAERGKTVAVISSGDAGLYGMAGLVYEVLIEKGWTKDSSIEVEVIPGISAIHSCAALLGAPIMHDACTISLSDHLTPWELIEKRIDAAAAADFVIALYNPKSGRRTRQIVEAQRILLRHRSPETPVGLVKSAYRERQHIVLTDLAHMLDHEIGMLTTVIIGNSTTFVHDGVMITPRGYQRKYQLAAAVQPLKPHERLRKEAEPWALDQTKPLEDEDEGSTGASGPSEAAVLAGDNQKDRAFTALATAVRPPSVAAATKEAEPTPLAAVLPTLAAPLAKTAKRQPTAAPKRVKETAEDALAALERRKTRKTAAVLLEAAVSPGVANKQFTPEQLIVLAEVVGMDGKMTYTPDHYMKIERLTEDPDGLVARLVDAGLIVMPVGDVLTVKACDFCDGEKKDAIPYAEELARRFGGMALPKELKLGINGCGMACYGAVHEDIGLVYRKGKFDLFLGGKTVGRNAHPGQLVAEGIPPEEIVAVMAEIIEQYQEQAHPNERFHKFFRRVKQVGRFSHEEAKPAASIEMPACGE
;
A
#
# COMPACT_ATOMS: atom_id res chain seq x y z
N MET A 1 46.69 12.45 10.38
CA MET A 1 45.81 13.45 9.70
C MET A 1 44.94 14.08 10.77
N MET A 2 44.53 15.34 10.63
CA MET A 2 43.52 15.91 11.53
C MET A 2 42.16 15.28 11.21
N SER A 3 41.38 14.92 12.23
CA SER A 3 39.98 14.52 12.05
C SER A 3 39.15 15.71 11.60
N GLY A 4 38.16 15.46 10.75
CA GLY A 4 37.12 16.44 10.42
C GLY A 4 35.94 16.31 11.39
N LYS A 5 35.13 17.35 11.53
CA LYS A 5 33.92 17.30 12.36
C LYS A 5 32.72 17.90 11.64
N LEU A 6 31.61 17.15 11.62
CA LEU A 6 30.32 17.56 11.09
C LEU A 6 29.37 17.85 12.26
N LEU A 7 29.07 19.12 12.47
CA LEU A 7 28.13 19.60 13.47
C LEU A 7 26.80 19.89 12.76
N ILE A 8 25.78 19.07 12.99
CA ILE A 8 24.48 19.23 12.33
C ILE A 8 23.54 19.94 13.31
N VAL A 9 23.39 21.25 13.13
CA VAL A 9 22.90 22.16 14.17
C VAL A 9 21.44 22.55 13.94
N GLY A 10 20.55 22.12 14.84
CA GLY A 10 19.23 22.71 15.00
C GLY A 10 19.35 24.02 15.81
N PHE A 11 19.18 25.18 15.17
CA PHE A 11 19.34 26.48 15.87
C PHE A 11 18.05 27.01 16.51
N GLY A 12 16.96 26.23 16.54
CA GLY A 12 15.68 26.63 17.10
C GLY A 12 14.88 27.58 16.18
N PRO A 13 13.92 28.36 16.71
CA PRO A 13 13.03 29.18 15.89
C PRO A 13 13.73 30.35 15.19
N GLY A 14 14.96 30.70 15.55
CA GLY A 14 15.73 31.77 14.91
C GLY A 14 15.81 33.09 15.70
N SER A 15 15.20 33.16 16.89
CA SER A 15 15.66 34.09 17.92
C SER A 15 16.92 33.53 18.59
N VAL A 16 17.83 34.44 18.93
CA VAL A 16 19.09 34.20 19.64
C VAL A 16 18.84 33.66 21.06
N ASP A 17 17.71 34.00 21.68
CA ASP A 17 17.34 33.60 23.04
C ASP A 17 16.76 32.18 23.12
N HIS A 18 16.22 31.68 22.00
CA HIS A 18 15.66 30.34 21.88
C HIS A 18 16.62 29.34 21.20
N MET A 19 17.88 29.73 21.01
CA MET A 19 18.95 28.86 20.54
C MET A 19 19.53 28.08 21.74
N THR A 20 19.74 26.78 21.59
CA THR A 20 20.38 25.98 22.67
C THR A 20 21.84 26.39 22.83
N LYS A 21 22.37 26.35 24.07
CA LYS A 21 23.78 26.71 24.34
C LYS A 21 24.75 25.95 23.43
N ARG A 22 24.54 24.64 23.25
CA ARG A 22 25.37 23.80 22.40
C ARG A 22 25.27 24.18 20.92
N ALA A 23 24.10 24.58 20.42
CA ALA A 23 23.94 25.05 19.04
C ALA A 23 24.73 26.33 18.76
N ARG A 24 24.75 27.27 19.71
CA ARG A 24 25.62 28.45 19.66
C ARG A 24 27.10 28.05 19.63
N GLU A 25 27.54 27.27 20.61
CA GLU A 25 28.94 26.83 20.73
C GLU A 25 29.44 26.09 19.47
N ALA A 26 28.57 25.31 18.82
CA ALA A 26 28.87 24.59 17.58
C ALA A 26 29.02 25.50 16.35
N ILE A 27 28.24 26.58 16.27
CA ILE A 27 28.40 27.60 15.23
C ILE A 27 29.70 28.38 15.49
N GLU A 28 29.95 28.77 16.74
CA GLU A 28 31.11 29.54 17.17
C GLU A 28 32.43 28.76 17.02
N GLU A 29 32.47 27.42 17.22
CA GLU A 29 33.67 26.59 17.06
C GLU A 29 33.97 26.15 15.61
N SER A 30 33.05 26.37 14.66
CA SER A 30 33.21 25.89 13.27
C SER A 30 34.09 26.78 12.40
N ASP A 31 34.87 26.17 11.49
CA ASP A 31 35.58 26.85 10.40
C ASP A 31 34.62 27.30 9.28
N VAL A 32 33.68 26.40 8.92
CA VAL A 32 32.82 26.50 7.75
C VAL A 32 31.36 26.40 8.17
N ILE A 33 30.51 27.31 7.69
CA ILE A 33 29.07 27.32 7.94
C ILE A 33 28.32 27.05 6.62
N ILE A 34 27.46 26.04 6.62
CA ILE A 34 26.70 25.62 5.45
C ILE A 34 25.20 25.66 5.76
N GLY A 35 24.42 26.31 4.92
CA GLY A 35 22.98 26.47 5.16
C GLY A 35 22.22 27.07 3.98
N TYR A 36 20.89 27.12 4.12
CA TYR A 36 20.05 27.92 3.23
C TYR A 36 20.24 29.41 3.53
N LYS A 37 20.17 30.28 2.51
CA LYS A 37 20.46 31.73 2.64
C LYS A 37 19.74 32.40 3.81
N THR A 38 18.43 32.16 3.98
CA THR A 38 17.65 32.76 5.07
C THR A 38 18.05 32.25 6.46
N TYR A 39 18.70 31.09 6.57
CA TYR A 39 19.24 30.59 7.84
C TYR A 39 20.59 31.25 8.16
N ILE A 40 21.44 31.44 7.15
CA ILE A 40 22.69 32.22 7.24
C ILE A 40 22.40 33.67 7.66
N GLU A 41 21.33 34.27 7.16
CA GLU A 41 20.88 35.62 7.55
C GLU A 41 20.44 35.69 9.03
N LEU A 42 19.85 34.63 9.59
CA LEU A 42 19.38 34.57 11.00
C LEU A 42 20.50 34.34 12.03
N VAL A 43 21.64 33.75 11.63
CA VAL A 43 22.78 33.49 12.53
C VAL A 43 23.99 34.38 12.21
N ARG A 44 23.80 35.43 11.40
CA ARG A 44 24.86 36.29 10.85
C ARG A 44 25.90 36.75 11.88
N ASP A 45 25.45 37.13 13.06
CA ASP A 45 26.31 37.70 14.10
C ASP A 45 27.26 36.65 14.74
N LEU A 46 26.93 35.37 14.64
CA LEU A 46 27.72 34.24 15.16
C LEU A 46 28.76 33.72 14.14
N ILE A 47 28.68 34.18 12.88
CA ILE A 47 29.43 33.61 11.74
C ILE A 47 30.40 34.59 11.07
N VAL A 48 30.64 35.74 11.71
CA VAL A 48 31.59 36.75 11.23
C VAL A 48 33.00 36.14 11.11
N GLY A 49 33.62 36.29 9.94
CA GLY A 49 34.98 35.80 9.67
C GLY A 49 35.10 34.30 9.36
N LYS A 50 33.99 33.55 9.26
CA LYS A 50 33.96 32.13 8.88
C LYS A 50 33.77 31.95 7.36
N GLU A 51 34.13 30.79 6.84
CA GLU A 51 33.80 30.39 5.46
C GLU A 51 32.29 30.10 5.37
N ILE A 52 31.57 30.72 4.42
CA ILE A 52 30.11 30.61 4.33
C ILE A 52 29.69 30.00 2.99
N ILE A 53 28.92 28.91 3.05
CA ILE A 53 28.41 28.20 1.88
C ILE A 53 26.88 28.22 1.91
N SER A 54 26.31 29.26 1.29
CA SER A 54 24.87 29.42 1.13
C SER A 54 24.39 28.87 -0.22
N THR A 55 23.42 27.95 -0.22
CA THR A 55 22.81 27.42 -1.45
C THR A 55 21.31 27.71 -1.51
N GLY A 56 20.69 27.45 -2.67
CA GLY A 56 19.26 27.56 -2.91
C GLY A 56 18.42 26.52 -2.17
N MET A 57 17.10 26.78 -2.11
CA MET A 57 16.15 25.95 -1.34
C MET A 57 15.97 24.52 -1.89
N THR A 58 16.40 24.25 -3.13
CA THR A 58 16.35 22.93 -3.78
C THR A 58 17.69 22.20 -3.84
N GLU A 59 18.76 22.80 -3.28
CA GLU A 59 20.15 22.32 -3.43
C GLU A 59 20.64 21.61 -2.15
N GLU A 60 19.78 20.76 -1.59
CA GLU A 60 19.98 20.14 -0.27
C GLU A 60 21.10 19.09 -0.31
N VAL A 61 21.07 18.24 -1.34
CA VAL A 61 22.12 17.24 -1.62
C VAL A 61 23.48 17.93 -1.78
N SER A 62 23.51 19.08 -2.46
CA SER A 62 24.73 19.87 -2.66
C SER A 62 25.28 20.44 -1.34
N ARG A 63 24.42 20.80 -0.36
CA ARG A 63 24.86 21.19 0.99
C ARG A 63 25.49 20.00 1.73
N ALA A 64 24.85 18.84 1.72
CA ALA A 64 25.37 17.64 2.37
C ALA A 64 26.71 17.19 1.76
N GLN A 65 26.80 17.15 0.42
CA GLN A 65 28.04 16.84 -0.31
C GLN A 65 29.15 17.88 -0.03
N ALA A 66 28.82 19.17 0.03
CA ALA A 66 29.77 20.21 0.41
C ALA A 66 30.26 20.03 1.85
N ALA A 67 29.37 19.72 2.79
CA ALA A 67 29.71 19.51 4.19
C ALA A 67 30.72 18.38 4.37
N VAL A 68 30.41 17.19 3.83
CA VAL A 68 31.32 16.04 3.92
C VAL A 68 32.65 16.35 3.22
N LYS A 69 32.64 17.02 2.05
CA LYS A 69 33.86 17.43 1.34
C LYS A 69 34.76 18.42 2.11
N TRP A 70 34.20 19.20 3.03
CA TRP A 70 34.98 20.06 3.93
C TRP A 70 35.45 19.33 5.19
N ALA A 71 34.65 18.43 5.75
CA ALA A 71 35.10 17.55 6.83
C ALA A 71 36.24 16.60 6.37
N GLU A 72 36.18 16.09 5.14
CA GLU A 72 37.26 15.33 4.48
C GLU A 72 38.59 16.09 4.38
N ARG A 73 38.58 17.42 4.56
CA ARG A 73 39.77 18.28 4.61
C ARG A 73 40.27 18.56 6.03
N GLY A 74 39.71 17.90 7.05
CA GLY A 74 40.05 18.14 8.45
C GLY A 74 39.53 19.48 8.98
N LYS A 75 38.35 19.93 8.54
CA LYS A 75 37.66 21.12 9.06
C LYS A 75 36.50 20.77 9.98
N THR A 76 36.19 21.69 10.90
CA THR A 76 34.94 21.68 11.67
C THR A 76 33.88 22.45 10.90
N VAL A 77 32.76 21.80 10.58
CA VAL A 77 31.74 22.29 9.66
C VAL A 77 30.37 22.26 10.33
N ALA A 78 29.71 23.41 10.48
CA ALA A 78 28.33 23.50 10.93
C ALA A 78 27.36 23.46 9.74
N VAL A 79 26.48 22.46 9.71
CA VAL A 79 25.36 22.36 8.78
C VAL A 79 24.09 22.82 9.51
N ILE A 80 23.68 24.07 9.29
CA ILE A 80 22.63 24.72 10.09
C ILE A 80 21.21 24.45 9.56
N SER A 81 20.29 24.12 10.46
CA SER A 81 18.87 23.85 10.19
C SER A 81 17.97 24.65 11.14
N SER A 82 16.94 25.29 10.59
CA SER A 82 15.92 26.01 11.39
C SER A 82 15.06 25.01 12.17
N GLY A 83 14.75 25.31 13.43
CA GLY A 83 14.07 24.39 14.32
C GLY A 83 15.02 23.32 14.85
N ASP A 84 14.73 22.05 14.57
CA ASP A 84 15.59 20.91 14.89
C ASP A 84 16.19 20.30 13.60
N ALA A 85 17.44 19.82 13.67
CA ALA A 85 18.12 19.26 12.50
C ALA A 85 17.59 17.88 12.05
N GLY A 86 16.96 17.12 12.94
CA GLY A 86 16.37 15.81 12.65
C GLY A 86 14.94 15.89 12.10
N LEU A 87 14.16 16.92 12.44
CA LEU A 87 12.77 17.06 12.00
C LEU A 87 12.64 17.90 10.72
N TYR A 88 12.61 17.22 9.57
CA TYR A 88 12.60 17.84 8.23
C TYR A 88 13.80 18.76 7.95
N GLY A 89 14.92 18.53 8.66
CA GLY A 89 16.18 19.25 8.52
C GLY A 89 17.28 18.41 7.86
N MET A 90 18.52 18.91 7.90
CA MET A 90 19.64 18.35 7.15
C MET A 90 20.19 17.00 7.67
N ALA A 91 19.82 16.52 8.87
CA ALA A 91 20.54 15.41 9.52
C ALA A 91 20.47 14.08 8.76
N GLY A 92 19.29 13.67 8.29
CA GLY A 92 19.13 12.42 7.52
C GLY A 92 19.98 12.43 6.25
N LEU A 93 19.86 13.49 5.45
CA LEU A 93 20.57 13.64 4.18
C LEU A 93 22.10 13.73 4.34
N VAL A 94 22.60 14.32 5.43
CA VAL A 94 24.04 14.29 5.73
C VAL A 94 24.51 12.87 6.07
N TYR A 95 23.73 12.08 6.82
CA TYR A 95 24.05 10.67 7.06
C TYR A 95 23.95 9.82 5.78
N GLU A 96 22.98 10.05 4.90
CA GLU A 96 22.88 9.36 3.61
C GLU A 96 24.15 9.57 2.76
N VAL A 97 24.58 10.83 2.57
CA VAL A 97 25.79 11.16 1.81
C VAL A 97 27.08 10.65 2.48
N LEU A 98 27.11 10.54 3.81
CA LEU A 98 28.19 9.89 4.55
C LEU A 98 28.22 8.38 4.30
N ILE A 99 27.07 7.71 4.33
CA ILE A 99 26.94 6.27 4.10
C ILE A 99 27.33 5.90 2.66
N GLU A 100 26.92 6.70 1.66
CA GLU A 100 27.37 6.53 0.25
C GLU A 100 28.91 6.62 0.10
N LYS A 101 29.56 7.40 0.97
CA LYS A 101 31.03 7.54 1.05
C LYS A 101 31.71 6.47 1.92
N GLY A 102 30.96 5.52 2.48
CA GLY A 102 31.47 4.44 3.31
C GLY A 102 31.80 4.83 4.76
N TRP A 103 31.22 5.92 5.27
CA TRP A 103 31.42 6.36 6.66
C TRP A 103 30.84 5.35 7.68
N THR A 104 31.56 5.21 8.78
CA THR A 104 31.20 4.44 9.98
C THR A 104 31.45 5.27 11.23
N LYS A 105 30.94 4.84 12.40
CA LYS A 105 31.23 5.53 13.68
C LYS A 105 32.72 5.59 14.03
N ASP A 106 33.53 4.68 13.49
CA ASP A 106 34.98 4.58 13.69
C ASP A 106 35.79 5.33 12.62
N SER A 107 35.11 6.05 11.71
CA SER A 107 35.76 6.83 10.65
C SER A 107 36.35 8.15 11.16
N SER A 108 37.35 8.69 10.46
CA SER A 108 38.07 9.92 10.87
C SER A 108 37.28 11.24 10.70
N ILE A 109 35.97 11.16 10.51
CA ILE A 109 35.04 12.29 10.51
C ILE A 109 34.07 12.08 11.66
N GLU A 110 34.20 12.90 12.71
CA GLU A 110 33.26 12.95 13.82
C GLU A 110 31.94 13.57 13.36
N VAL A 111 30.80 13.05 13.84
CA VAL A 111 29.47 13.54 13.46
C VAL A 111 28.61 13.74 14.70
N GLU A 112 28.12 14.95 14.91
CA GLU A 112 27.34 15.36 16.09
C GLU A 112 26.04 16.03 15.62
N VAL A 113 24.89 15.44 15.94
CA VAL A 113 23.58 16.09 15.75
C VAL A 113 23.24 16.87 17.01
N ILE A 114 22.99 18.17 16.86
CA ILE A 114 22.78 19.09 17.97
C ILE A 114 21.32 19.56 17.96
N PRO A 115 20.55 19.30 19.02
CA PRO A 115 19.11 19.52 19.03
C PRO A 115 18.73 20.99 19.15
N GLY A 116 17.62 21.34 18.52
CA GLY A 116 17.04 22.69 18.54
C GLY A 116 15.54 22.71 18.84
N ILE A 117 15.03 23.85 19.28
CA ILE A 117 13.60 24.00 19.58
C ILE A 117 12.80 24.05 18.26
N SER A 118 12.24 22.90 17.86
CA SER A 118 11.47 22.80 16.61
C SER A 118 10.19 23.63 16.61
N ALA A 119 9.63 23.84 15.41
CA ALA A 119 8.53 24.78 15.18
C ALA A 119 7.25 24.42 15.95
N ILE A 120 6.92 23.12 16.09
CA ILE A 120 5.78 22.66 16.90
C ILE A 120 5.82 23.22 18.33
N HIS A 121 6.96 23.08 19.03
CA HIS A 121 7.14 23.57 20.40
C HIS A 121 7.15 25.11 20.44
N SER A 122 7.85 25.73 19.49
CA SER A 122 7.95 27.19 19.39
C SER A 122 6.59 27.85 19.19
N CYS A 123 5.79 27.32 18.27
CA CYS A 123 4.46 27.83 17.95
C CYS A 123 3.45 27.47 19.04
N ALA A 124 3.54 26.28 19.65
CA ALA A 124 2.67 25.92 20.77
C ALA A 124 2.86 26.86 21.98
N ALA A 125 4.11 27.20 22.34
CA ALA A 125 4.40 28.13 23.43
C ALA A 125 3.85 29.56 23.19
N LEU A 126 3.66 29.95 21.92
CA LEU A 126 3.03 31.22 21.53
C LEU A 126 1.49 31.15 21.48
N LEU A 127 0.91 29.94 21.53
CA LEU A 127 -0.54 29.70 21.51
C LEU A 127 -1.09 29.31 22.89
N GLY A 128 -0.24 28.82 23.81
CA GLY A 128 -0.65 28.33 25.13
C GLY A 128 -0.10 26.93 25.42
N ALA A 129 -1.00 25.95 25.54
CA ALA A 129 -0.67 24.55 25.79
C ALA A 129 -1.40 23.57 24.83
N PRO A 130 -1.35 23.78 23.49
CA PRO A 130 -2.08 22.92 22.55
C PRO A 130 -1.48 21.51 22.42
N ILE A 131 -0.22 21.27 22.80
CA ILE A 131 0.49 19.98 22.61
C ILE A 131 0.72 19.21 23.92
N MET A 132 -0.13 19.41 24.94
CA MET A 132 -0.02 18.72 26.24
C MET A 132 -0.62 17.29 26.21
N HIS A 133 -1.45 16.98 25.22
CA HIS A 133 -1.82 15.60 24.87
C HIS A 133 -1.01 15.12 23.66
N ASP A 134 -1.14 13.83 23.36
CA ASP A 134 -0.40 13.14 22.31
C ASP A 134 -0.53 13.86 20.95
N ALA A 135 0.62 14.18 20.36
CA ALA A 135 0.73 15.09 19.23
C ALA A 135 1.67 14.53 18.14
N CYS A 136 1.41 14.87 16.88
CA CYS A 136 2.22 14.46 15.74
C CYS A 136 2.60 15.64 14.84
N THR A 137 3.57 15.41 13.95
CA THR A 137 4.03 16.39 12.97
C THR A 137 3.90 15.81 11.57
N ILE A 138 3.37 16.59 10.63
CA ILE A 138 3.16 16.18 9.24
C ILE A 138 3.61 17.29 8.29
N SER A 139 4.55 16.99 7.39
CA SER A 139 4.93 17.90 6.31
C SER A 139 3.95 17.78 5.14
N LEU A 140 3.39 18.90 4.66
CA LEU A 140 2.59 18.94 3.43
C LEU A 140 3.45 19.15 2.16
N SER A 141 4.73 18.75 2.20
CA SER A 141 5.64 18.80 1.06
C SER A 141 5.71 17.44 0.37
N ASP A 142 5.02 17.35 -0.76
CA ASP A 142 4.90 16.17 -1.63
C ASP A 142 6.10 15.95 -2.57
N HIS A 143 7.04 16.89 -2.62
CA HIS A 143 8.21 16.88 -3.53
C HIS A 143 9.06 15.60 -3.47
N LEU A 144 9.12 14.92 -2.31
CA LEU A 144 9.83 13.66 -2.09
C LEU A 144 8.95 12.63 -1.36
N THR A 145 7.63 12.79 -1.39
CA THR A 145 6.68 11.92 -0.66
C THR A 145 5.34 11.94 -1.37
N PRO A 146 4.86 10.81 -1.93
CA PRO A 146 3.57 10.75 -2.62
C PRO A 146 2.43 11.32 -1.77
N TRP A 147 1.53 12.10 -2.38
CA TRP A 147 0.45 12.78 -1.65
C TRP A 147 -0.44 11.78 -0.90
N GLU A 148 -0.63 10.59 -1.45
CA GLU A 148 -1.43 9.50 -0.92
C GLU A 148 -0.91 9.03 0.45
N LEU A 149 0.41 9.08 0.66
CA LEU A 149 1.04 8.79 1.95
C LEU A 149 0.90 9.95 2.94
N ILE A 150 0.78 11.19 2.46
CA ILE A 150 0.50 12.36 3.29
C ILE A 150 -0.98 12.35 3.72
N GLU A 151 -1.91 12.12 2.79
CA GLU A 151 -3.35 11.93 3.09
C GLU A 151 -3.56 10.80 4.08
N LYS A 152 -2.95 9.61 3.88
CA LYS A 152 -3.00 8.51 4.85
C LYS A 152 -2.47 8.89 6.24
N ARG A 153 -1.43 9.71 6.33
CA ARG A 153 -0.89 10.20 7.63
C ARG A 153 -1.84 11.19 8.30
N ILE A 154 -2.46 12.10 7.53
CA ILE A 154 -3.43 13.06 8.05
C ILE A 154 -4.68 12.32 8.54
N ASP A 155 -5.23 11.42 7.73
CA ASP A 155 -6.45 10.67 8.03
C ASP A 155 -6.26 9.76 9.28
N ALA A 156 -5.14 9.04 9.37
CA ALA A 156 -4.83 8.22 10.55
C ALA A 156 -4.61 9.05 11.82
N ALA A 157 -3.91 10.20 11.73
CA ALA A 157 -3.73 11.10 12.87
C ALA A 157 -5.04 11.81 13.26
N ALA A 158 -5.92 12.06 12.30
CA ALA A 158 -7.24 12.63 12.51
C ALA A 158 -8.13 11.64 13.29
N ALA A 159 -8.25 10.41 12.80
CA ALA A 159 -9.04 9.32 13.38
C ALA A 159 -8.55 8.89 14.78
N ALA A 160 -7.24 8.92 15.03
CA ALA A 160 -6.66 8.60 16.34
C ALA A 160 -6.57 9.81 17.32
N ASP A 161 -7.29 10.90 17.03
CA ASP A 161 -7.43 12.10 17.86
C ASP A 161 -6.11 12.74 18.39
N PHE A 162 -5.05 12.70 17.57
CA PHE A 162 -3.80 13.41 17.86
C PHE A 162 -3.95 14.92 17.70
N VAL A 163 -3.18 15.71 18.45
CA VAL A 163 -2.94 17.12 18.08
C VAL A 163 -1.99 17.14 16.87
N ILE A 164 -2.31 17.89 15.82
CA ILE A 164 -1.59 17.80 14.53
C ILE A 164 -0.88 19.13 14.23
N ALA A 165 0.44 19.09 14.11
CA ALA A 165 1.23 20.23 13.63
C ALA A 165 1.63 20.05 12.15
N LEU A 166 1.08 20.87 11.26
CA LEU A 166 1.39 20.85 9.83
C LEU A 166 2.58 21.76 9.52
N TYR A 167 3.62 21.14 8.95
CA TYR A 167 4.84 21.78 8.47
C TYR A 167 4.76 22.00 6.95
N ASN A 168 5.50 22.99 6.47
CA ASN A 168 5.58 23.34 5.04
C ASN A 168 4.20 23.54 4.37
N PRO A 169 3.17 24.10 5.04
CA PRO A 169 1.76 23.88 4.70
C PRO A 169 1.34 24.43 3.33
N LYS A 170 1.93 25.56 2.91
CA LYS A 170 1.62 26.23 1.65
C LYS A 170 2.86 26.91 1.07
N SER A 171 2.98 26.94 -0.25
CA SER A 171 4.02 27.65 -0.99
C SER A 171 3.47 28.20 -2.32
N GLY A 172 4.25 28.98 -3.06
CA GLY A 172 3.84 29.53 -4.36
C GLY A 172 3.53 28.48 -5.44
N ARG A 173 3.91 27.21 -5.25
CA ARG A 173 3.54 26.08 -6.13
C ARG A 173 2.61 25.07 -5.45
N ARG A 174 2.76 24.85 -4.14
CA ARG A 174 1.93 23.92 -3.34
C ARG A 174 0.85 24.70 -2.61
N THR A 175 -0.33 24.84 -3.23
CA THR A 175 -1.47 25.61 -2.72
C THR A 175 -2.69 24.76 -2.35
N ARG A 176 -2.87 23.59 -2.98
CA ARG A 176 -4.01 22.68 -2.79
C ARG A 176 -3.87 21.81 -1.52
N GLN A 177 -2.64 21.47 -1.13
CA GLN A 177 -2.31 20.50 -0.10
C GLN A 177 -2.94 20.83 1.26
N ILE A 178 -2.95 22.12 1.65
CA ILE A 178 -3.60 22.58 2.90
C ILE A 178 -5.13 22.51 2.85
N VAL A 179 -5.72 22.63 1.66
CA VAL A 179 -7.18 22.53 1.44
C VAL A 179 -7.62 21.07 1.54
N GLU A 180 -6.86 20.15 0.93
CA GLU A 180 -7.11 18.72 1.07
C GLU A 180 -6.88 18.26 2.52
N ALA A 181 -5.84 18.75 3.20
CA ALA A 181 -5.61 18.48 4.62
C ALA A 181 -6.82 18.90 5.49
N GLN A 182 -7.37 20.09 5.29
CA GLN A 182 -8.60 20.53 5.95
C GLN A 182 -9.78 19.60 5.62
N ARG A 183 -9.98 19.26 4.33
CA ARG A 183 -11.05 18.36 3.86
C ARG A 183 -10.94 16.94 4.44
N ILE A 184 -9.74 16.46 4.76
CA ILE A 184 -9.52 15.18 5.45
C ILE A 184 -9.86 15.32 6.93
N LEU A 185 -9.35 16.36 7.61
CA LEU A 185 -9.58 16.61 9.04
C LEU A 185 -11.07 16.77 9.37
N LEU A 186 -11.83 17.47 8.52
CA LEU A 186 -13.28 17.67 8.64
C LEU A 186 -14.11 16.37 8.50
N ARG A 187 -13.52 15.23 8.10
CA ARG A 187 -14.19 13.91 8.16
C ARG A 187 -14.25 13.34 9.58
N HIS A 188 -13.34 13.77 10.45
CA HIS A 188 -13.10 13.18 11.78
C HIS A 188 -13.30 14.15 12.94
N ARG A 189 -13.35 15.46 12.67
CA ARG A 189 -13.35 16.53 13.69
C ARG A 189 -14.42 17.57 13.41
N SER A 190 -14.93 18.20 14.48
CA SER A 190 -15.93 19.26 14.34
C SER A 190 -15.35 20.48 13.59
N PRO A 191 -16.14 21.21 12.78
CA PRO A 191 -15.70 22.43 12.12
C PRO A 191 -15.14 23.48 13.11
N GLU A 192 -15.63 23.49 14.34
CA GLU A 192 -15.27 24.41 15.43
C GLU A 192 -13.97 24.04 16.15
N THR A 193 -13.30 22.95 15.76
CA THR A 193 -12.06 22.47 16.38
C THR A 193 -10.96 23.54 16.31
N PRO A 194 -10.35 23.99 17.42
CA PRO A 194 -9.42 25.11 17.40
C PRO A 194 -8.16 24.88 16.54
N VAL A 195 -7.75 25.92 15.83
CA VAL A 195 -6.55 25.96 14.98
C VAL A 195 -5.73 27.21 15.29
N GLY A 196 -4.45 27.01 15.58
CA GLY A 196 -3.45 28.08 15.70
C GLY A 196 -2.59 28.18 14.44
N LEU A 197 -2.55 29.36 13.82
CA LEU A 197 -1.69 29.68 12.68
C LEU A 197 -0.57 30.60 13.16
N VAL A 198 0.67 30.11 13.20
CA VAL A 198 1.82 30.89 13.68
C VAL A 198 2.83 31.05 12.55
N LYS A 199 2.96 32.28 12.07
CA LYS A 199 3.88 32.72 11.02
C LYS A 199 5.11 33.35 11.65
N SER A 200 6.30 32.87 11.28
CA SER A 200 7.62 33.39 11.72
C SER A 200 7.79 33.50 13.26
N ALA A 201 7.46 32.44 14.01
CA ALA A 201 7.64 32.38 15.48
C ALA A 201 9.03 32.87 15.92
N TYR A 202 9.06 33.75 16.93
CA TYR A 202 10.24 34.40 17.49
C TYR A 202 11.17 35.09 16.47
N ARG A 203 10.57 35.74 15.46
CA ARG A 203 11.26 36.61 14.48
C ARG A 203 10.48 37.93 14.31
N GLU A 204 11.10 38.94 13.71
CA GLU A 204 10.50 40.28 13.51
C GLU A 204 9.09 40.28 12.89
N ARG A 205 8.83 39.34 11.96
CA ARG A 205 7.54 39.19 11.26
C ARG A 205 6.65 38.11 11.87
N GLN A 206 6.71 37.96 13.20
CA GLN A 206 5.83 37.08 13.95
C GLN A 206 4.37 37.53 13.78
N HIS A 207 3.50 36.60 13.41
CA HIS A 207 2.06 36.82 13.35
C HIS A 207 1.34 35.55 13.81
N ILE A 208 0.36 35.72 14.70
CA ILE A 208 -0.38 34.62 15.33
C ILE A 208 -1.86 34.85 15.04
N VAL A 209 -2.55 33.81 14.58
CA VAL A 209 -4.02 33.78 14.46
C VAL A 209 -4.53 32.56 15.22
N LEU A 210 -5.55 32.77 16.06
CA LEU A 210 -6.42 31.71 16.54
C LEU A 210 -7.73 31.75 15.75
N THR A 211 -8.15 30.58 15.29
CA THR A 211 -9.31 30.35 14.43
C THR A 211 -9.79 28.91 14.67
N ASP A 212 -10.73 28.42 13.87
CA ASP A 212 -11.19 27.03 13.89
C ASP A 212 -10.85 26.28 12.59
N LEU A 213 -11.22 25.00 12.53
CA LEU A 213 -10.96 24.10 11.41
C LEU A 213 -11.76 24.46 10.15
N ALA A 214 -12.90 25.15 10.25
CA ALA A 214 -13.65 25.64 9.10
C ALA A 214 -12.98 26.88 8.46
N HIS A 215 -12.64 27.87 9.27
CA HIS A 215 -12.18 29.19 8.83
C HIS A 215 -10.66 29.30 8.66
N MET A 216 -9.87 28.26 9.00
CA MET A 216 -8.40 28.30 8.90
C MET A 216 -7.84 28.66 7.51
N LEU A 217 -8.62 28.48 6.43
CA LEU A 217 -8.21 28.82 5.06
C LEU A 217 -8.46 30.29 4.67
N ASP A 218 -9.26 31.03 5.45
CA ASP A 218 -9.56 32.45 5.21
C ASP A 218 -8.36 33.36 5.59
N HIS A 219 -7.35 32.79 6.26
CA HIS A 219 -6.17 33.47 6.79
C HIS A 219 -4.91 33.20 5.96
N GLU A 220 -3.89 34.05 6.11
CA GLU A 220 -2.64 33.95 5.35
C GLU A 220 -1.73 32.79 5.81
N ILE A 221 -1.95 31.60 5.26
CA ILE A 221 -1.04 30.45 5.39
C ILE A 221 0.03 30.51 4.28
N GLY A 222 1.31 30.51 4.69
CA GLY A 222 2.46 30.50 3.80
C GLY A 222 3.60 29.59 4.28
N MET A 223 4.76 29.69 3.61
CA MET A 223 5.91 28.81 3.84
C MET A 223 6.55 28.96 5.23
N LEU A 224 6.41 30.14 5.85
CA LEU A 224 6.90 30.42 7.21
C LEU A 224 5.81 30.23 8.29
N THR A 225 4.66 29.65 7.93
CA THR A 225 3.56 29.35 8.85
C THR A 225 3.65 27.89 9.33
N THR A 226 3.51 27.66 10.63
CA THR A 226 3.11 26.36 11.19
C THR A 226 1.62 26.42 11.55
N VAL A 227 0.88 25.37 11.23
CA VAL A 227 -0.52 25.20 11.62
C VAL A 227 -0.57 24.16 12.73
N ILE A 228 -1.20 24.47 13.86
CA ILE A 228 -1.47 23.49 14.93
C ILE A 228 -2.98 23.32 15.03
N ILE A 229 -3.48 22.12 14.71
CA ILE A 229 -4.89 21.74 14.81
C ILE A 229 -5.09 20.96 16.11
N GLY A 230 -6.03 21.42 16.93
CA GLY A 230 -6.45 20.75 18.16
C GLY A 230 -7.09 19.39 17.93
N ASN A 231 -7.15 18.59 18.99
CA ASN A 231 -7.92 17.36 19.05
C ASN A 231 -9.32 17.60 19.64
N SER A 232 -10.14 16.54 19.76
CA SER A 232 -11.53 16.60 20.26
C SER A 232 -11.72 17.27 21.62
N THR A 233 -10.66 17.34 22.44
CA THR A 233 -10.68 17.95 23.79
C THR A 233 -10.10 19.35 23.84
N THR A 234 -9.58 19.87 22.73
CA THR A 234 -8.88 21.16 22.66
C THR A 234 -9.87 22.32 22.65
N PHE A 235 -9.61 23.35 23.46
CA PHE A 235 -10.44 24.55 23.54
C PHE A 235 -9.59 25.82 23.54
N VAL A 236 -10.23 26.97 23.38
CA VAL A 236 -9.61 28.30 23.55
C VAL A 236 -10.28 29.03 24.71
N HIS A 237 -9.49 29.66 25.57
CA HIS A 237 -9.98 30.52 26.64
C HIS A 237 -9.11 31.78 26.71
N ASP A 238 -9.74 32.96 26.61
CA ASP A 238 -9.08 34.28 26.60
C ASP A 238 -7.84 34.37 25.68
N GLY A 239 -7.97 33.85 24.44
CA GLY A 239 -6.89 33.83 23.47
C GLY A 239 -5.78 32.78 23.73
N VAL A 240 -5.97 31.88 24.70
CA VAL A 240 -5.05 30.77 25.00
C VAL A 240 -5.64 29.44 24.55
N MET A 241 -4.94 28.72 23.67
CA MET A 241 -5.32 27.40 23.16
C MET A 241 -4.77 26.30 24.09
N ILE A 242 -5.64 25.42 24.57
CA ILE A 242 -5.34 24.46 25.65
C ILE A 242 -5.90 23.08 25.29
N THR A 243 -5.05 22.05 25.38
CA THR A 243 -5.45 20.65 25.26
C THR A 243 -5.33 19.97 26.63
N PRO A 244 -6.43 19.59 27.30
CA PRO A 244 -6.39 18.99 28.64
C PRO A 244 -5.60 17.69 28.73
N ARG A 245 -4.72 17.55 29.73
CA ARG A 245 -4.10 16.26 30.11
C ARG A 245 -5.07 15.31 30.84
N GLY A 246 -6.35 15.68 30.94
CA GLY A 246 -7.37 14.92 31.68
C GLY A 246 -7.31 15.07 33.21
N TYR A 247 -6.51 15.98 33.79
CA TYR A 247 -6.39 16.15 35.26
C TYR A 247 -7.73 16.32 35.97
N GLN A 248 -8.70 17.01 35.37
CA GLN A 248 -10.05 17.22 35.92
C GLN A 248 -10.86 15.92 36.13
N ARG A 249 -10.49 14.81 35.46
CA ARG A 249 -11.08 13.48 35.72
C ARG A 249 -10.71 12.94 37.11
N LYS A 250 -9.63 13.47 37.72
CA LYS A 250 -9.02 12.98 38.97
C LYS A 250 -8.94 14.04 40.07
N TYR A 251 -8.77 15.30 39.72
CA TYR A 251 -8.44 16.40 40.64
C TYR A 251 -9.42 17.56 40.51
N GLN A 252 -9.81 18.13 41.65
CA GLN A 252 -10.61 19.35 41.71
C GLN A 252 -9.66 20.55 41.70
N LEU A 253 -9.48 21.20 40.54
CA LEU A 253 -8.41 22.20 40.34
C LEU A 253 -8.47 23.42 41.29
N ALA A 254 -9.64 23.72 41.85
CA ALA A 254 -9.83 24.81 42.82
C ALA A 254 -9.75 24.37 44.30
N ALA A 255 -9.58 23.07 44.58
CA ALA A 255 -9.58 22.54 45.95
C ALA A 255 -8.16 22.56 46.57
N ALA A 256 -8.02 23.21 47.73
CA ALA A 256 -6.77 23.27 48.48
C ALA A 256 -6.33 21.90 49.04
N VAL A 257 -7.27 20.96 49.21
CA VAL A 257 -7.01 19.56 49.56
C VAL A 257 -7.66 18.69 48.48
N GLN A 258 -6.88 17.81 47.87
CA GLN A 258 -7.37 16.90 46.84
C GLN A 258 -8.03 15.66 47.47
N PRO A 259 -9.07 15.07 46.83
CA PRO A 259 -9.82 13.94 47.40
C PRO A 259 -9.04 12.62 47.38
N LEU A 260 -7.90 12.56 46.67
CA LEU A 260 -7.02 11.41 46.55
C LEU A 260 -5.62 11.77 47.07
N LYS A 261 -4.99 10.83 47.75
CA LYS A 261 -3.60 10.94 48.24
C LYS A 261 -2.60 10.91 47.07
N PRO A 262 -1.35 11.37 47.29
CA PRO A 262 -0.25 11.10 46.36
C PRO A 262 -0.19 9.60 46.01
N HIS A 263 0.00 9.30 44.73
CA HIS A 263 0.04 7.95 44.13
C HIS A 263 -1.26 7.11 44.18
N GLU A 264 -2.31 7.57 44.86
CA GLU A 264 -3.63 6.91 44.83
C GLU A 264 -4.27 7.05 43.44
N ARG A 265 -4.70 5.95 42.81
CA ARG A 265 -5.46 5.95 41.55
C ARG A 265 -6.93 6.27 41.80
N LEU A 266 -7.69 6.55 40.73
CA LEU A 266 -9.15 6.49 40.82
C LEU A 266 -9.58 5.02 41.02
N ARG A 267 -10.85 4.81 41.41
CA ARG A 267 -11.41 3.45 41.45
C ARG A 267 -11.56 2.89 40.05
N LYS A 268 -11.59 1.56 39.90
CA LYS A 268 -11.63 0.89 38.59
C LYS A 268 -12.80 1.38 37.72
N GLU A 269 -13.97 1.59 38.32
CA GLU A 269 -15.19 2.09 37.65
C GLU A 269 -15.04 3.51 37.09
N ALA A 270 -14.04 4.27 37.56
CA ALA A 270 -13.68 5.61 37.11
C ALA A 270 -12.38 5.68 36.28
N GLU A 271 -11.74 4.54 36.00
CA GLU A 271 -10.66 4.41 34.99
C GLU A 271 -10.98 3.33 33.93
N PRO A 272 -12.18 3.26 33.31
CA PRO A 272 -12.57 2.18 32.40
C PRO A 272 -11.71 2.07 31.12
N TRP A 273 -10.83 3.04 30.87
CA TRP A 273 -9.82 3.04 29.81
C TRP A 273 -8.49 2.38 30.22
N ALA A 274 -8.35 1.88 31.45
CA ALA A 274 -7.11 1.32 31.96
C ALA A 274 -6.89 -0.12 31.46
N LEU A 275 -5.70 -0.41 30.93
CA LEU A 275 -5.34 -1.69 30.32
C LEU A 275 -5.43 -2.89 31.29
N ASP A 276 -5.35 -2.66 32.61
CA ASP A 276 -5.56 -3.68 33.64
C ASP A 276 -7.04 -4.04 33.88
N GLN A 277 -7.94 -3.50 33.03
CA GLN A 277 -9.38 -3.77 33.03
C GLN A 277 -9.89 -4.31 31.68
N THR A 278 -9.15 -4.09 30.59
CA THR A 278 -9.39 -4.80 29.33
C THR A 278 -8.97 -6.25 29.47
N LYS A 279 -9.73 -7.19 28.88
CA LYS A 279 -9.25 -8.57 28.69
C LYS A 279 -7.88 -8.54 27.98
N PRO A 280 -6.95 -9.45 28.29
CA PRO A 280 -5.87 -9.79 27.37
C PRO A 280 -6.44 -10.14 25.99
N LEU A 281 -5.66 -9.89 24.93
CA LEU A 281 -5.89 -10.59 23.68
C LEU A 281 -5.64 -12.09 23.97
N GLU A 282 -6.58 -12.94 23.56
CA GLU A 282 -6.45 -14.39 23.69
C GLU A 282 -5.45 -14.84 22.61
N ASP A 283 -4.30 -15.41 23.02
CA ASP A 283 -3.26 -15.89 22.09
C ASP A 283 -3.82 -17.02 21.22
N GLU A 284 -3.70 -16.92 19.90
CA GLU A 284 -4.12 -17.99 18.96
C GLU A 284 -3.17 -19.18 19.06
N ASP A 285 -3.56 -20.19 19.85
CA ASP A 285 -2.90 -21.48 20.14
C ASP A 285 -1.51 -21.74 19.52
N GLU A 286 -0.45 -21.60 20.34
CA GLU A 286 0.77 -22.38 20.16
C GLU A 286 0.48 -23.86 20.45
N GLY A 287 -0.07 -24.57 19.46
CA GLY A 287 -0.53 -25.96 19.58
C GLY A 287 0.56 -26.93 20.05
N SER A 288 0.49 -27.32 21.33
CA SER A 288 1.52 -28.11 21.99
C SER A 288 1.61 -29.56 21.48
N THR A 289 2.78 -29.99 21.01
CA THR A 289 3.12 -31.43 20.92
C THR A 289 3.82 -31.87 22.20
N GLY A 290 3.11 -32.58 23.08
CA GLY A 290 3.66 -33.07 24.34
C GLY A 290 4.69 -34.20 24.16
N ALA A 291 5.81 -34.11 24.87
CA ALA A 291 6.76 -35.21 25.09
C ALA A 291 7.04 -35.34 26.60
N SER A 292 7.21 -36.56 27.09
CA SER A 292 7.35 -36.88 28.52
C SER A 292 8.70 -36.48 29.12
N GLY A 293 8.72 -36.15 30.41
CA GLY A 293 9.93 -35.82 31.18
C GLY A 293 10.86 -37.01 31.49
N PRO A 294 11.74 -36.94 32.52
CA PRO A 294 11.33 -36.56 33.89
C PRO A 294 12.16 -35.43 34.54
N SER A 295 11.95 -35.25 35.85
CA SER A 295 12.57 -34.25 36.73
C SER A 295 13.97 -34.61 37.24
N GLU A 296 14.80 -33.61 37.51
CA GLU A 296 15.40 -33.43 38.86
C GLU A 296 15.90 -31.99 39.06
N ALA A 297 16.35 -31.64 40.26
CA ALA A 297 16.78 -30.29 40.63
C ALA A 297 18.15 -30.30 41.31
N ALA A 298 19.05 -29.37 40.94
CA ALA A 298 20.12 -28.89 41.81
C ALA A 298 20.82 -27.63 41.25
N VAL A 299 21.23 -26.76 42.17
CA VAL A 299 22.16 -25.64 41.97
C VAL A 299 23.58 -26.17 41.80
N LEU A 300 24.40 -25.57 40.91
CA LEU A 300 25.81 -25.23 41.18
C LEU A 300 26.38 -24.28 40.10
N ALA A 301 27.47 -23.59 40.42
CA ALA A 301 28.14 -22.62 39.54
C ALA A 301 29.48 -23.19 39.01
N GLY A 302 29.90 -22.80 37.80
CA GLY A 302 31.14 -23.33 37.20
C GLY A 302 31.47 -22.87 35.77
N ASP A 303 31.83 -21.59 35.63
CA ASP A 303 32.77 -20.96 34.68
C ASP A 303 32.98 -21.41 33.19
N ASN A 304 33.15 -20.38 32.34
CA ASN A 304 33.92 -20.29 31.07
C ASN A 304 33.52 -20.99 29.74
N GLN A 305 33.54 -20.17 28.67
CA GLN A 305 33.94 -20.45 27.27
C GLN A 305 33.12 -21.47 26.43
N LYS A 306 32.36 -21.08 25.40
CA LYS A 306 32.86 -20.48 24.13
C LYS A 306 31.79 -19.89 23.21
N ASP A 307 32.23 -18.94 22.39
CA ASP A 307 31.86 -18.66 20.99
C ASP A 307 30.43 -18.98 20.49
N ARG A 308 29.59 -17.93 20.41
CA ARG A 308 28.87 -17.56 19.17
C ARG A 308 28.15 -16.20 19.29
N ALA A 309 28.88 -15.14 18.93
CA ALA A 309 28.22 -14.02 18.26
C ALA A 309 27.96 -14.42 16.80
N PHE A 310 26.87 -13.94 16.20
CA PHE A 310 26.78 -13.83 14.74
C PHE A 310 26.45 -12.39 14.36
N THR A 311 27.26 -11.87 13.44
CA THR A 311 27.37 -10.44 13.15
C THR A 311 26.50 -10.05 11.96
N ALA A 312 26.25 -8.75 11.78
CA ALA A 312 25.56 -8.18 10.64
C ALA A 312 26.12 -8.62 9.28
N LEU A 313 25.27 -8.53 8.25
CA LEU A 313 25.65 -8.61 6.85
C LEU A 313 25.68 -7.19 6.25
N ALA A 314 26.83 -6.80 5.70
CA ALA A 314 27.01 -5.55 4.98
C ALA A 314 27.45 -5.81 3.52
N THR A 315 26.85 -5.03 2.61
CA THR A 315 27.35 -4.60 1.29
C THR A 315 28.53 -5.34 0.62
N ALA A 316 28.27 -5.97 -0.53
CA ALA A 316 29.00 -5.86 -1.82
C ALA A 316 28.25 -6.70 -2.90
N VAL A 317 28.42 -6.59 -4.22
CA VAL A 317 29.52 -6.08 -5.08
C VAL A 317 28.96 -5.29 -6.30
N ARG A 318 29.79 -4.45 -6.92
CA ARG A 318 29.54 -3.66 -8.15
C ARG A 318 29.31 -4.50 -9.43
N PRO A 319 28.70 -3.92 -10.49
CA PRO A 319 28.67 -4.51 -11.83
C PRO A 319 30.00 -4.33 -12.61
N PRO A 320 30.27 -5.15 -13.64
CA PRO A 320 31.36 -4.95 -14.59
C PRO A 320 30.92 -4.23 -15.88
N SER A 321 31.82 -3.41 -16.45
CA SER A 321 31.93 -3.17 -17.90
C SER A 321 32.75 -4.32 -18.54
N VAL A 322 32.82 -4.58 -19.85
CA VAL A 322 32.43 -3.87 -21.10
C VAL A 322 31.78 -4.92 -22.05
N ALA A 323 31.48 -4.77 -23.36
CA ALA A 323 31.89 -3.85 -24.43
C ALA A 323 30.75 -3.64 -25.45
N ALA A 324 31.00 -2.86 -26.52
CA ALA A 324 30.10 -2.74 -27.68
C ALA A 324 30.42 -3.77 -28.78
N ALA A 325 29.39 -4.36 -29.39
CA ALA A 325 29.48 -5.12 -30.63
C ALA A 325 28.19 -4.93 -31.44
N THR A 326 28.29 -4.25 -32.59
CA THR A 326 27.16 -3.97 -33.48
C THR A 326 26.78 -5.19 -34.32
N LYS A 327 25.48 -5.45 -34.47
CA LYS A 327 24.91 -6.09 -35.66
C LYS A 327 23.47 -5.62 -35.88
N GLU A 328 23.15 -5.30 -37.13
CA GLU A 328 21.84 -4.78 -37.53
C GLU A 328 20.82 -5.91 -37.73
N ALA A 329 19.55 -5.59 -37.47
CA ALA A 329 18.37 -6.29 -38.00
C ALA A 329 17.23 -5.26 -38.11
N GLU A 330 16.56 -5.21 -39.26
CA GLU A 330 15.57 -4.19 -39.59
C GLU A 330 14.17 -4.47 -38.99
N PRO A 331 13.32 -3.45 -38.80
CA PRO A 331 11.97 -3.63 -38.25
C PRO A 331 10.96 -4.09 -39.32
N THR A 332 10.27 -5.20 -39.05
CA THR A 332 9.14 -5.68 -39.88
C THR A 332 7.82 -5.41 -39.14
N PRO A 333 6.82 -4.77 -39.77
CA PRO A 333 5.60 -4.32 -39.08
C PRO A 333 4.60 -5.45 -38.81
N LEU A 334 3.86 -5.35 -37.70
CA LEU A 334 2.64 -6.14 -37.51
C LEU A 334 1.53 -5.63 -38.43
N ALA A 335 0.96 -6.52 -39.22
CA ALA A 335 -0.31 -6.34 -39.92
C ALA A 335 -1.31 -7.38 -39.42
N ALA A 336 -2.56 -6.98 -39.17
CA ALA A 336 -3.56 -7.85 -38.56
C ALA A 336 -4.15 -8.87 -39.56
N VAL A 337 -4.40 -10.10 -39.10
CA VAL A 337 -5.22 -11.10 -39.79
C VAL A 337 -6.12 -11.81 -38.78
N LEU A 338 -7.44 -11.64 -38.92
CA LEU A 338 -8.45 -12.45 -38.24
C LEU A 338 -8.92 -13.59 -39.16
N PRO A 339 -9.02 -14.84 -38.67
CA PRO A 339 -9.79 -15.89 -39.33
C PRO A 339 -11.14 -16.09 -38.62
N THR A 340 -12.24 -15.67 -39.26
CA THR A 340 -13.60 -16.07 -38.86
C THR A 340 -13.89 -17.51 -39.25
N LEU A 341 -14.53 -18.29 -38.38
CA LEU A 341 -15.23 -19.53 -38.74
C LEU A 341 -16.61 -19.63 -38.08
N ALA A 342 -17.53 -20.29 -38.77
CA ALA A 342 -18.91 -20.57 -38.35
C ALA A 342 -19.10 -22.11 -38.19
N ALA A 343 -20.23 -22.70 -37.81
CA ALA A 343 -21.60 -22.25 -37.50
C ALA A 343 -22.28 -23.31 -36.59
N PRO A 344 -23.43 -23.02 -35.93
CA PRO A 344 -24.15 -24.04 -35.15
C PRO A 344 -24.96 -25.02 -36.01
N LEU A 345 -25.11 -26.26 -35.53
CA LEU A 345 -25.92 -27.32 -36.17
C LEU A 345 -27.44 -27.07 -36.05
N ALA A 346 -28.19 -27.55 -37.04
CA ALA A 346 -29.60 -27.22 -37.23
C ALA A 346 -30.59 -28.12 -36.46
N LYS A 347 -31.77 -27.55 -36.16
CA LYS A 347 -33.03 -28.31 -35.96
C LYS A 347 -34.13 -27.75 -36.87
N THR A 348 -35.08 -28.60 -37.23
CA THR A 348 -35.91 -28.46 -38.44
C THR A 348 -37.28 -27.84 -38.20
N ALA A 349 -37.65 -26.87 -39.05
CA ALA A 349 -39.02 -26.40 -39.22
C ALA A 349 -39.28 -26.08 -40.71
N LYS A 350 -40.49 -26.38 -41.22
CA LYS A 350 -40.82 -26.33 -42.65
C LYS A 350 -41.34 -24.95 -43.07
N ARG A 351 -40.92 -24.45 -44.25
CA ARG A 351 -41.82 -23.77 -45.21
C ARG A 351 -41.26 -23.72 -46.63
N GLN A 352 -42.15 -23.47 -47.60
CA GLN A 352 -41.89 -23.54 -49.05
C GLN A 352 -41.55 -22.17 -49.68
N PRO A 353 -40.99 -22.12 -50.90
CA PRO A 353 -40.32 -20.93 -51.45
C PRO A 353 -41.23 -20.04 -52.32
N THR A 354 -40.86 -18.75 -52.45
CA THR A 354 -41.30 -17.88 -53.56
C THR A 354 -40.26 -16.80 -53.92
N ALA A 355 -40.21 -16.47 -55.21
CA ALA A 355 -39.69 -15.25 -55.84
C ALA A 355 -38.15 -14.97 -55.86
N ALA A 356 -37.72 -14.40 -56.98
CA ALA A 356 -36.36 -13.97 -57.30
C ALA A 356 -36.23 -12.41 -57.22
N PRO A 357 -35.02 -11.82 -57.32
CA PRO A 357 -34.75 -10.49 -56.74
C PRO A 357 -35.16 -9.29 -57.62
N LYS A 358 -35.33 -8.14 -56.97
CA LYS A 358 -35.23 -6.81 -57.61
C LYS A 358 -33.97 -6.10 -57.11
N ARG A 359 -33.28 -5.38 -57.99
CA ARG A 359 -32.05 -4.63 -57.67
C ARG A 359 -32.36 -3.25 -57.08
N VAL A 360 -31.68 -2.97 -55.97
CA VAL A 360 -30.93 -1.73 -55.67
C VAL A 360 -31.53 -0.40 -56.14
N LYS A 361 -32.02 0.37 -55.17
CA LYS A 361 -31.71 1.81 -55.03
C LYS A 361 -31.94 2.25 -53.57
N GLU A 362 -31.12 1.72 -52.66
CA GLU A 362 -30.76 2.50 -51.47
C GLU A 362 -29.68 3.48 -51.92
N THR A 363 -29.87 4.76 -51.62
CA THR A 363 -28.95 5.84 -51.97
C THR A 363 -27.78 5.91 -50.98
N ALA A 364 -26.75 6.71 -51.29
CA ALA A 364 -25.73 7.04 -50.30
C ALA A 364 -26.33 7.78 -49.09
N GLU A 365 -27.46 8.48 -49.28
CA GLU A 365 -28.21 9.15 -48.22
C GLU A 365 -29.02 8.14 -47.38
N ASP A 366 -29.55 7.06 -47.95
CA ASP A 366 -30.16 5.96 -47.18
C ASP A 366 -29.11 5.19 -46.37
N ALA A 367 -27.91 4.99 -46.93
CA ALA A 367 -26.79 4.37 -46.22
C ALA A 367 -26.26 5.28 -45.09
N LEU A 368 -26.16 6.60 -45.33
CA LEU A 368 -25.87 7.57 -44.27
C LEU A 368 -26.98 7.60 -43.23
N ALA A 369 -28.25 7.62 -43.63
CA ALA A 369 -29.39 7.61 -42.72
C ALA A 369 -29.48 6.30 -41.93
N ALA A 370 -29.03 5.16 -42.48
CA ALA A 370 -28.90 3.90 -41.74
C ALA A 370 -27.76 3.95 -40.72
N LEU A 371 -26.63 4.59 -41.06
CA LEU A 371 -25.52 4.87 -40.13
C LEU A 371 -25.90 5.89 -39.04
N GLU A 372 -26.64 6.93 -39.37
CA GLU A 372 -27.17 7.92 -38.42
C GLU A 372 -28.29 7.33 -37.57
N ARG A 373 -29.17 6.49 -38.11
CA ARG A 373 -30.12 5.68 -37.32
C ARG A 373 -29.41 4.67 -36.42
N ARG A 374 -28.22 4.20 -36.78
CA ARG A 374 -27.33 3.45 -35.87
C ARG A 374 -26.74 4.34 -34.77
N LYS A 375 -26.30 5.56 -35.08
CA LYS A 375 -25.78 6.54 -34.10
C LYS A 375 -26.85 7.16 -33.19
N THR A 376 -28.11 7.24 -33.64
CA THR A 376 -29.22 7.88 -32.90
C THR A 376 -30.17 6.86 -32.25
N ARG A 377 -30.03 5.57 -32.55
CA ARG A 377 -30.60 4.51 -31.72
C ARG A 377 -29.82 4.46 -30.41
N LYS A 378 -30.31 5.20 -29.41
CA LYS A 378 -29.86 5.05 -28.01
C LYS A 378 -29.79 3.56 -27.67
N THR A 379 -28.59 3.05 -27.42
CA THR A 379 -28.40 1.74 -26.82
C THR A 379 -28.97 1.83 -25.42
N ALA A 380 -30.05 1.09 -25.14
CA ALA A 380 -30.61 1.05 -23.80
C ALA A 380 -29.53 0.52 -22.86
N ALA A 381 -29.14 1.32 -21.87
CA ALA A 381 -27.95 1.05 -21.07
C ALA A 381 -28.04 -0.34 -20.40
N VAL A 382 -27.03 -1.17 -20.64
CA VAL A 382 -26.95 -2.57 -20.22
C VAL A 382 -26.03 -2.66 -19.01
N LEU A 383 -26.31 -3.59 -18.08
CA LEU A 383 -25.38 -3.90 -17.00
C LEU A 383 -24.21 -4.72 -17.56
N LEU A 384 -23.03 -4.12 -17.60
CA LEU A 384 -21.76 -4.79 -17.80
C LEU A 384 -21.33 -5.44 -16.48
N GLU A 385 -21.23 -6.77 -16.47
CA GLU A 385 -20.62 -7.55 -15.39
C GLU A 385 -19.39 -8.28 -15.93
N ALA A 386 -18.20 -8.02 -15.38
CA ALA A 386 -16.97 -8.67 -15.82
C ALA A 386 -16.02 -8.98 -14.65
N ALA A 387 -15.24 -10.04 -14.79
CA ALA A 387 -14.11 -10.37 -13.92
C ALA A 387 -12.82 -9.80 -14.56
N VAL A 388 -12.09 -8.97 -13.83
CA VAL A 388 -10.88 -8.29 -14.33
C VAL A 388 -9.68 -8.65 -13.47
N SER A 389 -8.56 -9.05 -14.09
CA SER A 389 -7.32 -9.40 -13.40
C SER A 389 -6.07 -8.87 -14.13
N PRO A 390 -4.93 -8.71 -13.44
CA PRO A 390 -3.69 -8.20 -14.04
C PRO A 390 -2.84 -9.32 -14.68
N GLY A 391 -3.38 -10.54 -14.79
CA GLY A 391 -2.69 -11.72 -15.30
C GLY A 391 -3.08 -13.00 -14.55
N VAL A 392 -2.69 -14.16 -15.10
CA VAL A 392 -3.04 -15.49 -14.56
C VAL A 392 -2.23 -15.83 -13.31
N ALA A 393 -0.93 -15.51 -13.32
CA ALA A 393 0.01 -15.69 -12.21
C ALA A 393 0.57 -14.35 -11.66
N ASN A 394 0.10 -13.22 -12.20
CA ASN A 394 0.49 -11.88 -11.77
C ASN A 394 -0.38 -11.41 -10.59
N LYS A 395 0.24 -10.63 -9.70
CA LYS A 395 -0.32 -10.10 -8.45
C LYS A 395 -0.33 -8.58 -8.37
N GLN A 396 0.29 -7.92 -9.35
CA GLN A 396 0.48 -6.47 -9.38
C GLN A 396 -0.31 -5.89 -10.56
N PHE A 397 -1.35 -5.11 -10.26
CA PHE A 397 -1.85 -4.12 -11.20
C PHE A 397 -0.83 -2.98 -11.27
N THR A 398 -0.56 -2.44 -12.46
CA THR A 398 0.19 -1.18 -12.57
C THR A 398 -0.68 0.02 -12.17
N PRO A 399 -0.09 1.20 -11.85
CA PRO A 399 -0.87 2.41 -11.62
C PRO A 399 -1.80 2.76 -12.79
N GLU A 400 -1.33 2.61 -14.02
CA GLU A 400 -2.07 2.86 -15.26
C GLU A 400 -3.27 1.91 -15.38
N GLN A 401 -3.08 0.63 -15.04
CA GLN A 401 -4.15 -0.36 -15.01
C GLN A 401 -5.23 -0.03 -13.97
N LEU A 402 -4.85 0.42 -12.78
CA LEU A 402 -5.80 0.84 -11.75
C LEU A 402 -6.57 2.11 -12.15
N ILE A 403 -5.91 3.06 -12.82
CA ILE A 403 -6.55 4.27 -13.36
C ILE A 403 -7.58 3.90 -14.44
N VAL A 404 -7.19 3.10 -15.44
CA VAL A 404 -8.11 2.67 -16.50
C VAL A 404 -9.27 1.85 -15.93
N LEU A 405 -9.03 0.97 -14.96
CA LEU A 405 -10.07 0.21 -14.27
C LEU A 405 -11.07 1.13 -13.55
N ALA A 406 -10.58 2.14 -12.82
CA ALA A 406 -11.43 3.12 -12.13
C ALA A 406 -12.24 4.00 -13.11
N GLU A 407 -11.66 4.42 -14.23
CA GLU A 407 -12.37 5.16 -15.28
C GLU A 407 -13.43 4.33 -16.01
N VAL A 408 -13.13 3.05 -16.27
CA VAL A 408 -14.04 2.11 -16.93
C VAL A 408 -15.23 1.77 -16.04
N VAL A 409 -15.03 1.66 -14.72
CA VAL A 409 -16.13 1.48 -13.75
C VAL A 409 -16.88 2.78 -13.48
N GLY A 410 -16.20 3.92 -13.45
CA GLY A 410 -16.79 5.21 -13.08
C GLY A 410 -17.18 5.31 -11.61
N MET A 411 -17.81 6.43 -11.25
CA MET A 411 -18.33 6.68 -9.89
C MET A 411 -19.74 6.09 -9.69
N ASP A 412 -20.36 5.66 -10.79
CA ASP A 412 -21.69 5.06 -10.92
C ASP A 412 -21.66 3.52 -10.93
N GLY A 413 -20.50 2.92 -11.19
CA GLY A 413 -20.27 1.47 -11.12
C GLY A 413 -19.79 1.00 -9.74
N LYS A 414 -19.68 -0.32 -9.60
CA LYS A 414 -19.21 -1.01 -8.39
C LYS A 414 -18.04 -1.93 -8.73
N MET A 415 -17.05 -1.93 -7.83
CA MET A 415 -15.93 -2.88 -7.81
C MET A 415 -16.05 -3.77 -6.57
N THR A 416 -15.84 -5.07 -6.73
CA THR A 416 -15.78 -6.04 -5.63
C THR A 416 -14.56 -6.94 -5.82
N TYR A 417 -13.59 -6.88 -4.90
CA TYR A 417 -12.50 -7.87 -4.87
C TYR A 417 -13.06 -9.22 -4.42
N THR A 418 -12.75 -10.29 -5.15
CA THR A 418 -13.33 -11.62 -4.91
C THR A 418 -12.35 -12.55 -4.17
N PRO A 419 -12.87 -13.59 -3.46
CA PRO A 419 -12.05 -14.69 -2.94
C PRO A 419 -11.27 -15.45 -4.03
N ASP A 420 -11.63 -15.25 -5.30
CA ASP A 420 -11.04 -15.88 -6.48
C ASP A 420 -9.93 -15.00 -7.11
N HIS A 421 -9.44 -14.00 -6.37
CA HIS A 421 -8.30 -13.15 -6.72
C HIS A 421 -8.47 -12.41 -8.07
N TYR A 422 -9.67 -11.85 -8.30
CA TYR A 422 -9.97 -10.91 -9.37
C TYR A 422 -10.87 -9.76 -8.87
N MET A 423 -10.97 -8.68 -9.65
CA MET A 423 -11.91 -7.60 -9.42
C MET A 423 -13.19 -7.86 -10.23
N LYS A 424 -14.32 -8.13 -9.57
CA LYS A 424 -15.63 -8.06 -10.25
C LYS A 424 -15.98 -6.59 -10.46
N ILE A 425 -16.25 -6.21 -11.70
CA ILE A 425 -16.84 -4.91 -12.05
C ILE A 425 -18.31 -5.06 -12.43
N GLU A 426 -19.11 -4.06 -12.04
CA GLU A 426 -20.55 -3.97 -12.31
C GLU A 426 -20.86 -2.52 -12.70
N ARG A 427 -21.29 -2.23 -13.94
CA ARG A 427 -21.63 -0.86 -14.38
C ARG A 427 -22.75 -0.85 -15.42
N LEU A 428 -23.68 0.10 -15.32
CA LEU A 428 -24.65 0.36 -16.37
C LEU A 428 -24.00 1.21 -17.50
N THR A 429 -24.01 0.74 -18.75
CA THR A 429 -23.34 1.41 -19.88
C THR A 429 -24.13 1.30 -21.19
N GLU A 430 -24.09 2.35 -22.03
CA GLU A 430 -24.61 2.32 -23.41
C GLU A 430 -23.59 1.70 -24.40
N ASP A 431 -22.35 1.46 -23.97
CA ASP A 431 -21.24 0.84 -24.72
C ASP A 431 -20.44 -0.12 -23.79
N PRO A 432 -20.77 -1.42 -23.76
CA PRO A 432 -20.00 -2.40 -22.99
C PRO A 432 -18.72 -2.84 -23.72
N ASP A 433 -18.77 -2.96 -25.04
CA ASP A 433 -17.66 -3.50 -25.85
C ASP A 433 -16.46 -2.55 -25.85
N GLY A 434 -16.70 -1.23 -25.97
CA GLY A 434 -15.65 -0.21 -25.86
C GLY A 434 -15.02 -0.14 -24.46
N LEU A 435 -15.80 -0.38 -23.40
CA LEU A 435 -15.26 -0.47 -22.04
C LEU A 435 -14.39 -1.70 -21.83
N VAL A 436 -14.78 -2.86 -22.38
CA VAL A 436 -13.95 -4.08 -22.36
C VAL A 436 -12.66 -3.88 -23.17
N ALA A 437 -12.74 -3.28 -24.36
CA ALA A 437 -11.57 -2.97 -25.18
C ALA A 437 -10.54 -2.11 -24.42
N ARG A 438 -10.97 -1.04 -23.74
CA ARG A 438 -10.09 -0.18 -22.94
C ARG A 438 -9.34 -0.93 -21.83
N LEU A 439 -9.97 -1.91 -21.18
CA LEU A 439 -9.31 -2.73 -20.16
C LEU A 439 -8.25 -3.65 -20.79
N VAL A 440 -8.57 -4.28 -21.92
CA VAL A 440 -7.64 -5.15 -22.67
C VAL A 440 -6.45 -4.36 -23.23
N ASP A 441 -6.68 -3.14 -23.73
CA ASP A 441 -5.63 -2.22 -24.19
C ASP A 441 -4.67 -1.80 -23.05
N ALA A 442 -5.15 -1.77 -21.80
CA ALA A 442 -4.33 -1.59 -20.60
C ALA A 442 -3.60 -2.87 -20.15
N GLY A 443 -3.70 -3.97 -20.90
CA GLY A 443 -3.08 -5.25 -20.56
C GLY A 443 -3.79 -6.02 -19.44
N LEU A 444 -5.07 -5.74 -19.17
CA LEU A 444 -5.88 -6.50 -18.21
C LEU A 444 -6.57 -7.68 -18.90
N ILE A 445 -6.63 -8.82 -18.20
CA ILE A 445 -7.47 -9.94 -18.61
C ILE A 445 -8.89 -9.65 -18.16
N VAL A 446 -9.84 -9.67 -19.10
CA VAL A 446 -11.27 -9.50 -18.86
C VAL A 446 -12.00 -10.79 -19.21
N MET A 447 -12.82 -11.29 -18.29
CA MET A 447 -13.63 -12.50 -18.47
C MET A 447 -15.10 -12.24 -18.11
N PRO A 448 -16.07 -12.98 -18.68
CA PRO A 448 -17.44 -12.99 -18.22
C PRO A 448 -17.55 -13.51 -16.77
N VAL A 449 -18.63 -13.13 -16.08
CA VAL A 449 -18.98 -13.63 -14.73
C VAL A 449 -20.17 -14.58 -14.82
N GLY A 450 -20.16 -15.66 -14.04
CA GLY A 450 -21.26 -16.62 -13.94
C GLY A 450 -20.79 -18.05 -14.15
N ASP A 451 -21.61 -18.88 -14.79
CA ASP A 451 -21.33 -20.30 -15.04
C ASP A 451 -20.31 -20.51 -16.18
N VAL A 452 -19.06 -20.18 -15.88
CA VAL A 452 -17.91 -20.25 -16.80
C VAL A 452 -16.70 -20.93 -16.17
N LEU A 453 -15.70 -21.32 -16.97
CA LEU A 453 -14.39 -21.73 -16.46
C LEU A 453 -13.56 -20.51 -16.05
N THR A 454 -13.06 -20.50 -14.82
CA THR A 454 -12.00 -19.59 -14.38
C THR A 454 -10.67 -20.33 -14.21
N VAL A 455 -9.58 -19.78 -14.76
CA VAL A 455 -8.22 -20.31 -14.62
C VAL A 455 -7.39 -19.33 -13.79
N LYS A 456 -6.77 -19.80 -12.71
CA LYS A 456 -5.96 -18.98 -11.80
C LYS A 456 -4.72 -19.74 -11.33
N ALA A 457 -3.58 -19.06 -11.27
CA ALA A 457 -2.33 -19.61 -10.76
C ALA A 457 -1.84 -18.85 -9.51
N CYS A 458 -0.90 -19.46 -8.77
CA CYS A 458 -0.22 -18.84 -7.63
C CYS A 458 0.16 -17.38 -7.90
N ASP A 459 -0.33 -16.46 -7.09
CA ASP A 459 -0.07 -15.02 -7.17
C ASP A 459 0.47 -14.41 -5.85
N PHE A 460 0.70 -15.19 -4.79
CA PHE A 460 1.25 -14.62 -3.52
C PHE A 460 2.78 -14.46 -3.53
N CYS A 461 3.54 -15.57 -3.65
CA CYS A 461 5.00 -15.59 -3.55
C CYS A 461 5.73 -15.40 -4.89
N ASP A 462 7.06 -15.34 -4.86
CA ASP A 462 7.94 -15.23 -6.04
C ASP A 462 8.91 -16.42 -6.16
N GLY A 463 8.49 -17.60 -5.66
CA GLY A 463 9.27 -18.85 -5.67
C GLY A 463 9.25 -19.59 -7.01
N GLU A 464 9.37 -20.93 -6.97
CA GLU A 464 9.22 -21.76 -8.17
C GLU A 464 7.85 -21.51 -8.83
N LYS A 465 7.92 -20.96 -10.04
CA LYS A 465 6.77 -20.58 -10.89
C LYS A 465 7.12 -20.56 -12.38
N LYS A 466 8.36 -20.17 -12.73
CA LYS A 466 8.78 -19.85 -14.11
C LYS A 466 8.41 -20.91 -15.13
N ASP A 467 8.59 -22.18 -14.78
CA ASP A 467 8.35 -23.31 -15.70
C ASP A 467 6.88 -23.72 -15.78
N ALA A 468 6.04 -23.30 -14.81
CA ALA A 468 4.61 -23.58 -14.77
C ALA A 468 3.75 -22.45 -15.39
N ILE A 469 4.23 -21.20 -15.35
CA ILE A 469 3.53 -20.01 -15.85
C ILE A 469 3.07 -20.15 -17.32
N PRO A 470 3.91 -20.58 -18.28
CA PRO A 470 3.49 -20.67 -19.69
C PRO A 470 2.29 -21.60 -19.90
N TYR A 471 2.23 -22.70 -19.15
CA TYR A 471 1.12 -23.65 -19.20
C TYR A 471 -0.15 -23.09 -18.55
N ALA A 472 -0.02 -22.33 -17.45
CA ALA A 472 -1.16 -21.62 -16.85
C ALA A 472 -1.74 -20.56 -17.80
N GLU A 473 -0.88 -19.81 -18.49
CA GLU A 473 -1.27 -18.82 -19.49
C GLU A 473 -1.90 -19.46 -20.73
N GLU A 474 -1.40 -20.61 -21.18
CA GLU A 474 -1.99 -21.41 -22.26
C GLU A 474 -3.39 -21.90 -21.90
N LEU A 475 -3.56 -22.49 -20.71
CA LEU A 475 -4.84 -22.98 -20.21
C LEU A 475 -5.87 -21.84 -20.06
N ALA A 476 -5.46 -20.69 -19.53
CA ALA A 476 -6.31 -19.51 -19.44
C ALA A 476 -6.71 -18.97 -20.83
N ARG A 477 -5.77 -18.90 -21.78
CA ARG A 477 -6.03 -18.39 -23.14
C ARG A 477 -6.92 -19.32 -23.97
N ARG A 478 -6.82 -20.64 -23.76
CA ARG A 478 -7.58 -21.65 -24.51
C ARG A 478 -8.97 -21.93 -23.94
N PHE A 479 -9.16 -21.84 -22.62
CA PHE A 479 -10.40 -22.27 -21.96
C PHE A 479 -11.03 -21.22 -21.02
N GLY A 480 -10.31 -20.18 -20.61
CA GLY A 480 -10.82 -19.18 -19.67
C GLY A 480 -12.04 -18.42 -20.21
N GLY A 481 -13.07 -18.25 -19.39
CA GLY A 481 -14.33 -17.62 -19.78
C GLY A 481 -15.27 -18.51 -20.62
N MET A 482 -14.90 -19.76 -20.91
CA MET A 482 -15.78 -20.72 -21.59
C MET A 482 -17.04 -21.00 -20.76
N ALA A 483 -18.22 -20.89 -21.36
CA ALA A 483 -19.50 -21.20 -20.72
C ALA A 483 -19.68 -22.71 -20.48
N LEU A 484 -20.16 -23.07 -19.28
CA LEU A 484 -20.28 -24.44 -18.80
C LEU A 484 -21.62 -24.69 -18.07
N PRO A 485 -22.03 -25.96 -17.84
CA PRO A 485 -23.27 -26.27 -17.12
C PRO A 485 -23.33 -25.77 -15.67
N LYS A 486 -22.16 -25.52 -15.07
CA LYS A 486 -21.95 -24.74 -13.84
C LYS A 486 -20.54 -24.12 -13.89
N GLU A 487 -20.30 -23.05 -13.14
CA GLU A 487 -18.96 -22.49 -12.91
C GLU A 487 -17.96 -23.59 -12.50
N LEU A 488 -16.76 -23.51 -13.05
CA LEU A 488 -15.69 -24.50 -12.88
C LEU A 488 -14.38 -23.76 -12.56
N LYS A 489 -13.66 -24.22 -11.53
CA LYS A 489 -12.40 -23.59 -11.09
C LYS A 489 -11.19 -24.47 -11.41
N LEU A 490 -10.26 -23.93 -12.19
CA LEU A 490 -8.96 -24.53 -12.50
C LEU A 490 -7.85 -23.76 -11.76
N GLY A 491 -7.45 -24.29 -10.60
CA GLY A 491 -6.36 -23.75 -9.80
C GLY A 491 -5.00 -24.34 -10.18
N ILE A 492 -3.94 -23.52 -10.17
CA ILE A 492 -2.59 -23.94 -10.57
C ILE A 492 -1.53 -23.49 -9.56
N ASN A 493 -0.97 -24.44 -8.81
CA ASN A 493 0.18 -24.23 -7.96
C ASN A 493 1.49 -24.38 -8.75
N GLY A 494 2.31 -23.31 -8.80
CA GLY A 494 3.61 -23.32 -9.49
C GLY A 494 4.73 -24.10 -8.78
N CYS A 495 4.52 -24.52 -7.53
CA CYS A 495 5.48 -25.28 -6.72
C CYS A 495 4.78 -26.23 -5.75
N GLY A 496 5.49 -27.27 -5.31
CA GLY A 496 4.99 -28.32 -4.41
C GLY A 496 4.58 -27.86 -3.00
N MET A 497 4.83 -26.61 -2.61
CA MET A 497 4.35 -26.03 -1.35
C MET A 497 2.83 -25.74 -1.34
N ALA A 498 2.17 -25.81 -2.51
CA ALA A 498 0.71 -25.78 -2.67
C ALA A 498 -0.07 -24.58 -2.08
N CYS A 499 0.56 -23.49 -1.60
CA CYS A 499 -0.10 -22.52 -0.71
C CYS A 499 -1.22 -21.64 -1.33
N TYR A 500 -1.41 -21.61 -2.65
CA TYR A 500 -2.65 -21.06 -3.28
C TYR A 500 -3.88 -21.96 -3.00
N GLY A 501 -3.70 -23.24 -2.67
CA GLY A 501 -4.80 -24.15 -2.38
C GLY A 501 -5.48 -24.77 -3.60
N ALA A 502 -4.80 -24.92 -4.74
CA ALA A 502 -5.40 -25.50 -5.96
C ALA A 502 -5.99 -26.90 -5.72
N VAL A 503 -5.43 -27.65 -4.77
CA VAL A 503 -5.92 -28.94 -4.27
C VAL A 503 -7.32 -28.91 -3.64
N HIS A 504 -7.97 -27.75 -3.54
CA HIS A 504 -9.35 -27.58 -3.04
C HIS A 504 -10.34 -27.09 -4.11
N GLU A 505 -9.84 -26.68 -5.29
CA GLU A 505 -10.65 -26.24 -6.43
C GLU A 505 -11.30 -27.43 -7.14
N ASP A 506 -12.29 -27.19 -8.02
CA ASP A 506 -12.94 -28.25 -8.80
C ASP A 506 -11.92 -29.07 -9.61
N ILE A 507 -10.90 -28.41 -10.19
CA ILE A 507 -9.71 -29.02 -10.80
C ILE A 507 -8.46 -28.31 -10.25
N GLY A 508 -7.53 -29.09 -9.68
CA GLY A 508 -6.30 -28.60 -9.09
C GLY A 508 -5.05 -29.15 -9.77
N LEU A 509 -4.14 -28.28 -10.19
CA LEU A 509 -2.82 -28.64 -10.69
C LEU A 509 -1.72 -28.24 -9.70
N VAL A 510 -0.78 -29.15 -9.40
CA VAL A 510 0.39 -28.85 -8.56
C VAL A 510 1.67 -29.19 -9.31
N TYR A 511 2.46 -28.18 -9.65
CA TYR A 511 3.75 -28.35 -10.30
C TYR A 511 4.84 -28.69 -9.27
N ARG A 512 5.57 -29.78 -9.48
CA ARG A 512 6.76 -30.16 -8.71
C ARG A 512 7.72 -31.01 -9.54
N LYS A 513 9.03 -30.86 -9.31
CA LYS A 513 10.08 -31.70 -9.94
C LYS A 513 9.95 -31.80 -11.47
N GLY A 514 9.57 -30.70 -12.14
CA GLY A 514 9.42 -30.62 -13.59
C GLY A 514 8.09 -31.14 -14.17
N LYS A 515 7.10 -31.50 -13.33
CA LYS A 515 5.87 -32.20 -13.74
C LYS A 515 4.64 -31.71 -12.95
N PHE A 516 3.45 -32.01 -13.44
CA PHE A 516 2.18 -31.68 -12.75
C PHE A 516 1.56 -32.91 -12.07
N ASP A 517 1.10 -32.74 -10.84
CA ASP A 517 0.07 -33.60 -10.24
C ASP A 517 -1.32 -33.04 -10.53
N LEU A 518 -2.31 -33.92 -10.66
CA LEU A 518 -3.70 -33.59 -10.96
C LEU A 518 -4.64 -34.04 -9.84
N PHE A 519 -5.43 -33.09 -9.34
CA PHE A 519 -6.47 -33.26 -8.34
C PHE A 519 -7.84 -32.94 -8.97
N LEU A 520 -8.85 -33.78 -8.74
CA LEU A 520 -10.19 -33.63 -9.32
C LEU A 520 -11.30 -33.65 -8.26
N GLY A 521 -12.31 -32.81 -8.47
CA GLY A 521 -13.54 -32.81 -7.68
C GLY A 521 -13.40 -32.18 -6.30
N GLY A 522 -12.55 -31.17 -6.14
CA GLY A 522 -12.49 -30.41 -4.89
C GLY A 522 -13.76 -29.59 -4.62
N LYS A 523 -13.87 -29.10 -3.39
CA LYS A 523 -14.97 -28.25 -2.96
C LYS A 523 -14.48 -27.26 -1.90
N THR A 524 -14.33 -26.00 -2.28
CA THR A 524 -13.85 -24.90 -1.43
C THR A 524 -14.83 -24.42 -0.36
N VAL A 525 -16.16 -24.51 -0.58
CA VAL A 525 -17.15 -23.80 0.27
C VAL A 525 -18.29 -24.66 0.83
N GLY A 526 -18.63 -24.43 2.10
CA GLY A 526 -19.78 -25.00 2.81
C GLY A 526 -19.46 -26.20 3.72
N ARG A 527 -20.46 -26.68 4.48
CA ARG A 527 -20.30 -27.65 5.59
C ARG A 527 -19.70 -29.02 5.21
N ASN A 528 -19.57 -29.33 3.92
CA ASN A 528 -18.87 -30.51 3.41
C ASN A 528 -17.80 -30.12 2.38
N ALA A 529 -17.07 -29.03 2.61
CA ALA A 529 -15.86 -28.71 1.86
C ALA A 529 -14.83 -29.85 1.99
N HIS A 530 -14.08 -30.11 0.92
CA HIS A 530 -13.05 -31.15 0.88
C HIS A 530 -12.03 -30.88 -0.23
N PRO A 531 -10.79 -31.39 -0.11
CA PRO A 531 -9.85 -31.40 -1.23
C PRO A 531 -10.39 -32.21 -2.42
N GLY A 532 -9.80 -31.98 -3.59
CA GLY A 532 -9.94 -32.88 -4.74
C GLY A 532 -9.18 -34.19 -4.50
N GLN A 533 -9.64 -35.27 -5.14
CA GLN A 533 -8.92 -36.53 -5.17
C GLN A 533 -7.68 -36.39 -6.05
N LEU A 534 -6.49 -36.75 -5.55
CA LEU A 534 -5.30 -36.95 -6.38
C LEU A 534 -5.55 -38.13 -7.34
N VAL A 535 -5.61 -37.87 -8.64
CA VAL A 535 -5.90 -38.89 -9.67
C VAL A 535 -4.68 -39.27 -10.52
N ALA A 536 -3.65 -38.43 -10.55
CA ALA A 536 -2.38 -38.73 -11.18
C ALA A 536 -1.25 -37.85 -10.62
N GLU A 537 -0.07 -38.46 -10.46
CA GLU A 537 1.17 -37.74 -10.17
C GLU A 537 2.03 -37.63 -11.42
N GLY A 538 2.82 -36.56 -11.51
CA GLY A 538 3.96 -36.52 -12.42
C GLY A 538 3.64 -36.47 -13.92
N ILE A 539 2.48 -35.93 -14.32
CA ILE A 539 2.09 -35.68 -15.72
C ILE A 539 3.13 -34.77 -16.39
N PRO A 540 3.63 -35.08 -17.60
CA PRO A 540 4.51 -34.18 -18.35
C PRO A 540 3.82 -32.84 -18.69
N PRO A 541 4.50 -31.68 -18.58
CA PRO A 541 3.89 -30.38 -18.89
C PRO A 541 3.30 -30.27 -20.29
N GLU A 542 3.91 -30.93 -21.28
CA GLU A 542 3.44 -31.02 -22.66
C GLU A 542 2.10 -31.77 -22.81
N GLU A 543 1.75 -32.69 -21.90
CA GLU A 543 0.46 -33.38 -21.91
C GLU A 543 -0.66 -32.51 -21.30
N ILE A 544 -0.35 -31.57 -20.40
CA ILE A 544 -1.36 -31.04 -19.47
C ILE A 544 -2.50 -30.30 -20.17
N VAL A 545 -2.21 -29.59 -21.28
CA VAL A 545 -3.22 -28.85 -22.05
C VAL A 545 -4.18 -29.80 -22.79
N ALA A 546 -3.72 -30.98 -23.20
CA ALA A 546 -4.57 -32.00 -23.80
C ALA A 546 -5.41 -32.73 -22.75
N VAL A 547 -4.81 -33.03 -21.58
CA VAL A 547 -5.53 -33.63 -20.45
C VAL A 547 -6.62 -32.70 -19.91
N MET A 548 -6.38 -31.40 -19.83
CA MET A 548 -7.43 -30.44 -19.44
C MET A 548 -8.53 -30.33 -20.49
N ALA A 549 -8.21 -30.42 -21.80
CA ALA A 549 -9.21 -30.45 -22.87
C ALA A 549 -10.20 -31.60 -22.68
N GLU A 550 -9.71 -32.84 -22.54
CA GLU A 550 -10.50 -34.06 -22.34
C GLU A 550 -11.48 -33.91 -21.16
N ILE A 551 -11.01 -33.37 -20.03
CA ILE A 551 -11.80 -33.19 -18.80
C ILE A 551 -12.87 -32.11 -18.96
N ILE A 552 -12.53 -30.96 -19.56
CA ILE A 552 -13.45 -29.83 -19.73
C ILE A 552 -14.52 -30.15 -20.78
N GLU A 553 -14.13 -30.76 -21.90
CA GLU A 553 -15.04 -31.17 -22.98
C GLU A 553 -16.03 -32.23 -22.47
N GLN A 554 -15.57 -33.27 -21.74
CA GLN A 554 -16.46 -34.27 -21.15
C GLN A 554 -17.43 -33.65 -20.12
N TYR A 555 -16.97 -32.70 -19.30
CA TYR A 555 -17.85 -31.99 -18.36
C TYR A 555 -18.91 -31.15 -19.07
N GLN A 556 -18.53 -30.44 -20.14
CA GLN A 556 -19.46 -29.62 -20.93
C GLN A 556 -20.54 -30.46 -21.62
N GLU A 557 -20.20 -31.66 -22.12
CA GLU A 557 -21.15 -32.56 -22.77
C GLU A 557 -22.04 -33.37 -21.81
N GLN A 558 -21.49 -33.84 -20.69
CA GLN A 558 -22.10 -34.90 -19.87
C GLN A 558 -22.62 -34.45 -18.51
N ALA A 559 -22.35 -33.23 -18.06
CA ALA A 559 -22.91 -32.70 -16.81
C ALA A 559 -24.38 -32.26 -16.98
N HIS A 560 -25.14 -32.38 -15.90
CA HIS A 560 -26.51 -31.88 -15.87
C HIS A 560 -26.53 -30.35 -15.65
N PRO A 561 -27.58 -29.62 -16.06
CA PRO A 561 -27.68 -28.19 -15.81
C PRO A 561 -27.54 -27.87 -14.32
N ASN A 562 -26.70 -26.88 -13.98
CA ASN A 562 -26.40 -26.45 -12.61
C ASN A 562 -25.69 -27.54 -11.74
N GLU A 563 -25.09 -28.58 -12.35
CA GLU A 563 -24.31 -29.61 -11.66
C GLU A 563 -22.84 -29.21 -11.46
N ARG A 564 -22.40 -29.14 -10.20
CA ARG A 564 -20.98 -28.90 -9.84
C ARG A 564 -20.08 -30.08 -10.21
N PHE A 565 -18.83 -29.79 -10.58
CA PHE A 565 -17.86 -30.79 -11.04
C PHE A 565 -17.60 -31.93 -10.03
N HIS A 566 -17.49 -31.65 -8.73
CA HIS A 566 -17.38 -32.71 -7.71
C HIS A 566 -18.58 -33.67 -7.66
N LYS A 567 -19.79 -33.22 -8.03
CA LYS A 567 -20.97 -34.09 -8.16
C LYS A 567 -20.91 -34.90 -9.46
N PHE A 568 -20.54 -34.23 -10.56
CA PHE A 568 -20.34 -34.84 -11.87
C PHE A 568 -19.33 -35.99 -11.81
N PHE A 569 -18.10 -35.75 -11.35
CA PHE A 569 -17.03 -36.75 -11.23
C PHE A 569 -17.48 -37.97 -10.41
N ARG A 570 -18.16 -37.73 -9.27
CA ARG A 570 -18.74 -38.79 -8.43
C ARG A 570 -19.88 -39.56 -9.09
N ARG A 571 -20.64 -38.94 -9.99
CA ARG A 571 -21.77 -39.52 -10.74
C ARG A 571 -21.29 -40.36 -11.92
N VAL A 572 -20.40 -39.83 -12.76
CA VAL A 572 -19.91 -40.56 -13.96
C VAL A 572 -18.85 -41.60 -13.63
N LYS A 573 -18.24 -41.52 -12.43
CA LYS A 573 -17.19 -42.42 -11.90
C LYS A 573 -15.87 -42.42 -12.66
N GLN A 574 -15.84 -42.01 -13.92
CA GLN A 574 -14.64 -41.82 -14.71
C GLN A 574 -14.73 -40.52 -15.52
N VAL A 575 -13.67 -39.69 -15.46
CA VAL A 575 -13.52 -38.48 -16.28
C VAL A 575 -12.16 -38.55 -16.98
N GLY A 576 -12.18 -38.52 -18.31
CA GLY A 576 -11.05 -38.89 -19.15
C GLY A 576 -10.47 -40.27 -18.78
N ARG A 577 -9.15 -40.34 -18.62
CA ARG A 577 -8.44 -41.54 -18.10
C ARG A 577 -8.47 -41.71 -16.57
N PHE A 578 -9.24 -40.93 -15.81
CA PHE A 578 -9.17 -40.86 -14.33
C PHE A 578 -10.45 -41.35 -13.63
N SER A 579 -10.30 -42.17 -12.59
CA SER A 579 -11.40 -42.78 -11.84
C SER A 579 -11.65 -42.09 -10.49
N HIS A 580 -12.94 -41.89 -10.15
CA HIS A 580 -13.37 -41.39 -8.85
C HIS A 580 -13.40 -42.53 -7.82
N GLU A 581 -12.57 -42.43 -6.78
CA GLU A 581 -12.62 -43.31 -5.60
C GLU A 581 -13.58 -42.74 -4.55
N GLU A 582 -14.42 -43.58 -3.95
CA GLU A 582 -15.22 -43.14 -2.81
C GLU A 582 -14.33 -43.03 -1.57
N ALA A 583 -14.08 -41.79 -1.15
CA ALA A 583 -13.34 -41.48 0.05
C ALA A 583 -13.90 -42.27 1.24
N LYS A 584 -13.05 -43.09 1.87
CA LYS A 584 -13.39 -43.80 3.12
C LYS A 584 -13.88 -42.75 4.13
N PRO A 585 -15.03 -42.98 4.80
CA PRO A 585 -15.63 -41.96 5.65
C PRO A 585 -14.64 -41.56 6.74
N ALA A 586 -14.30 -40.27 6.77
CA ALA A 586 -13.69 -39.67 7.96
C ALA A 586 -14.61 -39.91 9.16
N ALA A 587 -14.02 -40.05 10.35
CA ALA A 587 -14.78 -40.36 11.55
C ALA A 587 -15.93 -39.36 11.76
N SER A 588 -17.06 -39.84 12.27
CA SER A 588 -18.22 -39.00 12.55
C SER A 588 -17.92 -38.04 13.70
N ILE A 589 -17.43 -36.84 13.36
CA ILE A 589 -17.30 -35.73 14.30
C ILE A 589 -18.70 -35.39 14.79
N GLU A 590 -18.96 -35.60 16.08
CA GLU A 590 -20.23 -35.22 16.70
C GLU A 590 -20.44 -33.70 16.57
N MET A 591 -21.68 -33.29 16.35
CA MET A 591 -22.00 -31.86 16.34
C MET A 591 -21.85 -31.31 17.77
N PRO A 592 -20.95 -30.34 18.02
CA PRO A 592 -20.91 -29.68 19.33
C PRO A 592 -22.24 -28.94 19.54
N ALA A 593 -22.92 -29.27 20.64
CA ALA A 593 -24.20 -28.69 20.99
C ALA A 593 -23.99 -27.32 21.68
N CYS A 594 -23.78 -26.28 20.89
CA CYS A 594 -23.85 -24.90 21.36
C CYS A 594 -24.56 -24.03 20.33
N GLY A 595 -25.26 -23.01 20.83
CA GLY A 595 -25.90 -21.98 20.01
C GLY A 595 -26.21 -20.77 20.87
N GLU A 596 -25.35 -19.76 20.75
CA GLU A 596 -25.73 -18.38 20.42
C GLU A 596 -24.91 -17.96 19.19
#